data_AF-A0A1S6HY59-F1
#
_entry.id   AF-A0A1S6HY59-F1
#
_cell.length_a   1.000
_cell.length_b   1.000
_cell.length_c   1.000
_cell.angle_alpha   90.00
_cell.angle_beta   90.00
_cell.angle_gamma   90.00
#
_symmetry.space_group_name_H-M   'P 1'
#
loop_
_entity.id
_entity.type
_entity.pdbx_description
1 polymer ?
#
loop_
_entity_poly.entity_id
_entity_poly.type
_entity_poly.pdbx_seq_one_letter_code
_entity_poly.pdbx_strand_id
1 'polypeptide(L)'
;MAVNSFMQLSKLSAPSYKSKGFTLIELVVGIVVLSIALVLLTSMLFPQADRAAETLHRVRSAELAHSILNEIWSKRYDQNTNSNGGVPACSADPRPDLGLPAGLACTLAANLGPDAGENRNNFNDVDDYHGLTQASLMLNSVNTYGSEYPNYQLNVTVTYPDIVNMDTKLIRIDVTTPSNEAITYNAIRSNY
;
A
#
# COMPACT_ATOMS: atom_id res chain seq x y z
N MET A 1 -80.60 9.10 56.11
CA MET A 1 -80.25 9.76 54.82
C MET A 1 -78.89 9.25 54.40
N ALA A 2 -78.84 8.30 53.45
CA ALA A 2 -77.63 7.94 52.71
C ALA A 2 -78.10 7.30 51.40
N VAL A 3 -77.76 7.96 50.30
CA VAL A 3 -78.12 7.63 48.92
C VAL A 3 -77.11 6.60 48.42
N ASN A 4 -77.55 5.43 47.96
CA ASN A 4 -76.70 4.55 47.16
C ASN A 4 -77.25 4.48 45.74
N SER A 5 -76.71 5.39 44.93
CA SER A 5 -76.88 5.48 43.47
C SER A 5 -76.17 4.29 42.82
N PHE A 6 -76.93 3.38 42.22
CA PHE A 6 -76.41 2.30 41.39
C PHE A 6 -76.02 2.88 40.02
N MET A 7 -74.72 3.11 39.82
CA MET A 7 -74.16 3.50 38.53
C MET A 7 -73.90 2.22 37.71
N GLN A 8 -74.70 1.98 36.67
CA GLN A 8 -74.48 0.88 35.72
C GLN A 8 -73.20 1.13 34.91
N LEU A 9 -72.16 0.33 35.17
CA LEU A 9 -70.99 0.22 34.31
C LEU A 9 -71.38 -0.54 33.03
N SER A 10 -71.54 0.19 31.93
CA SER A 10 -71.62 -0.38 30.59
C SER A 10 -70.30 -1.06 30.25
N LYS A 11 -70.34 -2.38 30.02
CA LYS A 11 -69.20 -3.16 29.53
C LYS A 11 -68.86 -2.67 28.11
N LEU A 12 -67.74 -1.97 27.94
CA LEU A 12 -67.13 -1.81 26.62
C LEU A 12 -66.53 -3.16 26.19
N SER A 13 -67.15 -3.79 25.20
CA SER A 13 -66.63 -4.99 24.54
C SER A 13 -65.45 -4.59 23.64
N ALA A 14 -64.24 -5.01 23.99
CA ALA A 14 -63.10 -4.93 23.08
C ALA A 14 -63.33 -5.85 21.87
N PRO A 15 -63.02 -5.42 20.63
CA PRO A 15 -63.17 -6.27 19.46
C PRO A 15 -62.22 -7.47 19.53
N SER A 16 -62.77 -8.68 19.44
CA SER A 16 -62.01 -9.91 19.28
C SER A 16 -61.55 -10.02 17.83
N TYR A 17 -60.26 -9.80 17.58
CA TYR A 17 -59.67 -10.02 16.27
C TYR A 17 -59.57 -11.53 16.01
N LYS A 18 -60.35 -12.02 15.03
CA LYS A 18 -60.21 -13.40 14.54
C LYS A 18 -58.84 -13.56 13.90
N SER A 19 -57.99 -14.40 14.48
CA SER A 19 -56.72 -14.82 13.91
C SER A 19 -56.99 -15.52 12.57
N LYS A 20 -56.62 -14.92 11.45
CA LYS A 20 -56.61 -15.59 10.15
C LYS A 20 -55.28 -16.34 10.01
N GLY A 21 -55.35 -17.63 9.72
CA GLY A 21 -54.17 -18.45 9.41
C GLY A 21 -53.70 -18.23 7.96
N PHE A 22 -52.49 -18.68 7.68
CA PHE A 22 -51.90 -18.66 6.33
C PHE A 22 -52.39 -19.84 5.49
N THR A 23 -52.49 -19.64 4.17
CA THR A 23 -52.78 -20.74 3.25
C THR A 23 -51.50 -21.51 2.90
N LEU A 24 -51.63 -22.78 2.49
CA LEU A 24 -50.48 -23.60 2.09
C LEU A 24 -49.74 -22.98 0.89
N ILE A 25 -50.46 -22.40 -0.08
CA ILE A 25 -49.87 -21.74 -1.24
C ILE A 25 -49.09 -20.48 -0.86
N GLU A 26 -49.58 -19.72 0.13
CA GLU A 26 -48.89 -18.52 0.61
C GLU A 26 -47.56 -18.86 1.29
N LEU A 27 -47.50 -19.97 2.03
CA LEU A 27 -46.23 -20.47 2.57
C LEU A 27 -45.26 -20.89 1.46
N VAL A 28 -45.74 -21.60 0.42
CA VAL A 28 -44.90 -22.03 -0.71
C VAL A 28 -44.34 -20.82 -1.45
N VAL A 29 -45.17 -19.81 -1.75
CA VAL A 29 -44.70 -18.58 -2.40
C VAL A 29 -43.73 -17.81 -1.48
N GLY A 30 -44.02 -17.76 -0.18
CA GLY A 30 -43.16 -17.12 0.82
C GLY A 30 -41.74 -17.71 0.88
N ILE A 31 -41.61 -19.04 0.94
CA ILE A 31 -40.29 -19.69 0.96
C ILE A 31 -39.55 -19.51 -0.37
N VAL A 32 -40.26 -19.50 -1.51
CA VAL A 32 -39.66 -19.27 -2.83
C VAL A 32 -39.10 -17.85 -2.91
N VAL A 33 -39.88 -16.83 -2.54
CA VAL A 33 -39.42 -15.43 -2.56
C VAL A 33 -38.27 -15.21 -1.58
N LEU A 34 -38.37 -15.76 -0.36
CA LEU A 34 -37.29 -15.67 0.63
C LEU A 34 -35.99 -16.33 0.14
N SER A 35 -36.09 -17.48 -0.53
CA SER A 35 -34.92 -18.18 -1.07
C SER A 35 -34.20 -17.36 -2.14
N ILE A 36 -34.94 -16.73 -3.06
CA ILE A 36 -34.37 -15.85 -4.09
C ILE A 36 -33.72 -14.63 -3.45
N ALA A 37 -34.39 -14.01 -2.47
CA ALA A 37 -33.85 -12.85 -1.76
C ALA A 37 -32.53 -13.18 -1.03
N LEU A 38 -32.46 -14.32 -0.35
CA LEU A 38 -31.24 -14.76 0.33
C LEU A 38 -30.09 -15.02 -0.64
N VAL A 39 -30.35 -15.68 -1.78
CA VAL A 39 -29.32 -15.92 -2.81
C VAL A 39 -28.78 -14.62 -3.39
N LEU A 40 -29.64 -13.65 -3.67
CA LEU A 40 -29.21 -12.33 -4.17
C LEU A 40 -28.37 -11.60 -3.13
N LEU A 41 -28.82 -11.57 -1.87
CA LEU A 41 -28.09 -10.95 -0.78
C LEU A 41 -26.71 -11.58 -0.57
N THR A 42 -26.63 -12.91 -0.52
CA THR A 42 -25.35 -13.61 -0.32
C THR A 42 -24.42 -13.39 -1.51
N SER A 43 -24.92 -13.43 -2.75
CA SER A 43 -24.11 -13.19 -3.95
C SER A 43 -23.51 -11.79 -4.02
N MET A 44 -24.13 -10.79 -3.39
CA MET A 44 -23.64 -9.41 -3.37
C MET A 44 -22.77 -9.09 -2.15
N LEU A 45 -23.14 -9.56 -0.96
CA LEU A 45 -22.43 -9.25 0.29
C LEU A 45 -21.12 -10.01 0.44
N PHE A 46 -21.09 -11.30 0.12
CA PHE A 46 -19.88 -12.12 0.32
C PHE A 46 -18.65 -11.62 -0.47
N PRO A 47 -18.73 -11.29 -1.77
CA PRO A 47 -17.57 -10.80 -2.50
C PRO A 47 -17.09 -9.40 -2.05
N GLN A 48 -17.82 -8.70 -1.20
CA GLN A 48 -17.39 -7.41 -0.67
C GLN A 48 -16.29 -7.55 0.39
N ALA A 49 -16.34 -8.61 1.20
CA ALA A 49 -15.35 -8.85 2.26
C ALA A 49 -13.94 -9.10 1.69
N ASP A 50 -13.83 -9.93 0.66
CA ASP A 50 -12.54 -10.26 0.03
C ASP A 50 -11.91 -9.03 -0.65
N ARG A 51 -12.72 -8.23 -1.34
CA ARG A 51 -12.26 -6.98 -1.96
C ARG A 51 -11.77 -5.96 -0.94
N ALA A 52 -12.39 -5.92 0.25
CA ALA A 52 -11.95 -5.05 1.33
C ALA A 52 -10.57 -5.46 1.87
N ALA A 53 -10.34 -6.76 2.05
CA ALA A 53 -9.03 -7.28 2.47
C ALA A 53 -7.94 -6.98 1.43
N GLU A 54 -8.21 -7.17 0.14
CA GLU A 54 -7.26 -6.83 -0.93
C GLU A 54 -6.91 -5.34 -0.94
N THR A 55 -7.91 -4.48 -0.77
CA THR A 55 -7.68 -3.02 -0.70
C THR A 55 -6.75 -2.67 0.46
N LEU A 56 -6.88 -3.32 1.61
CA LEU A 56 -5.97 -3.13 2.74
C LEU A 56 -4.55 -3.58 2.41
N HIS A 57 -4.37 -4.69 1.69
CA HIS A 57 -3.05 -5.16 1.28
C HIS A 57 -2.34 -4.19 0.34
N ARG A 58 -3.09 -3.58 -0.60
CA ARG A 58 -2.59 -2.53 -1.51
C ARG A 58 -2.21 -1.23 -0.81
N VAL A 59 -2.97 -0.83 0.22
CA VAL A 59 -2.61 0.34 1.04
C VAL A 59 -1.31 0.07 1.78
N ARG A 60 -1.17 -1.10 2.41
CA ARG A 60 0.07 -1.49 3.11
C ARG A 60 1.26 -1.60 2.17
N SER A 61 1.10 -2.14 0.96
CA SER A 61 2.19 -2.19 -0.02
C SER A 61 2.62 -0.79 -0.45
N ALA A 62 1.67 0.13 -0.62
CA ALA A 62 1.95 1.52 -0.94
C ALA A 62 2.70 2.21 0.19
N GLU A 63 2.29 2.03 1.45
CA GLU A 63 3.00 2.61 2.61
C GLU A 63 4.45 2.10 2.72
N LEU A 64 4.66 0.78 2.53
CA LEU A 64 6.01 0.21 2.51
C LEU A 64 6.87 0.83 1.39
N ALA A 65 6.36 0.85 0.16
CA ALA A 65 7.08 1.42 -0.98
C ALA A 65 7.36 2.92 -0.79
N HIS A 66 6.37 3.69 -0.33
CA HIS A 66 6.54 5.12 -0.05
C HIS A 66 7.55 5.38 1.07
N SER A 67 7.58 4.56 2.12
CA SER A 67 8.58 4.71 3.18
C SER A 67 9.99 4.53 2.64
N ILE A 68 10.22 3.52 1.79
CA ILE A 68 11.53 3.28 1.17
C ILE A 68 11.87 4.40 0.18
N LEU A 69 10.91 4.80 -0.67
CA LEU A 69 11.11 5.89 -1.62
C LEU A 69 11.47 7.21 -0.93
N ASN A 70 10.81 7.56 0.17
CA ASN A 70 11.11 8.76 0.94
C ASN A 70 12.53 8.73 1.51
N GLU A 71 12.99 7.55 1.88
CA GLU A 71 14.37 7.36 2.32
C GLU A 71 15.35 7.59 1.16
N ILE A 72 15.17 6.89 0.04
CA ILE A 72 15.98 7.03 -1.18
C ILE A 72 16.03 8.48 -1.66
N TRP A 73 14.89 9.18 -1.64
CA TRP A 73 14.78 10.57 -2.07
C TRP A 73 15.62 11.54 -1.26
N SER A 74 15.95 11.20 -0.01
CA SER A 74 16.79 12.02 0.87
C SER A 74 18.29 11.83 0.62
N LYS A 75 18.67 10.85 -0.19
CA LYS A 75 20.06 10.47 -0.44
C LYS A 75 20.64 11.19 -1.66
N ARG A 76 21.97 11.21 -1.70
CA ARG A 76 22.72 11.77 -2.82
C ARG A 76 22.45 10.94 -4.06
N TYR A 77 22.65 11.52 -5.24
CA TYR A 77 22.47 10.77 -6.48
C TYR A 77 23.44 9.59 -6.59
N ASP A 78 24.69 9.79 -6.18
CA ASP A 78 25.83 8.87 -6.33
C ASP A 78 26.89 9.26 -5.29
N GLN A 79 27.71 8.30 -4.85
CA GLN A 79 28.80 8.52 -3.90
C GLN A 79 29.83 9.52 -4.42
N ASN A 80 29.93 9.69 -5.74
CA ASN A 80 30.83 10.66 -6.37
C ASN A 80 30.22 12.08 -6.50
N THR A 81 28.92 12.25 -6.16
CA THR A 81 28.25 13.55 -6.18
C THR A 81 28.37 14.24 -4.83
N ASN A 82 29.16 15.31 -4.69
CA ASN A 82 29.46 15.94 -3.38
C ASN A 82 28.22 16.27 -2.52
N SER A 83 28.27 15.86 -1.25
CA SER A 83 27.23 16.06 -0.22
C SER A 83 26.94 17.52 0.11
N ASN A 84 27.92 18.41 -0.03
CA ASN A 84 27.86 19.80 0.44
C ASN A 84 27.63 20.81 -0.70
N GLY A 85 27.43 20.32 -1.93
CA GLY A 85 27.45 21.14 -3.14
C GLY A 85 28.84 21.65 -3.50
N GLY A 86 29.01 22.21 -4.71
CA GLY A 86 30.25 22.86 -5.14
C GLY A 86 31.21 22.02 -5.98
N VAL A 87 30.82 20.84 -6.44
CA VAL A 87 31.38 20.21 -7.64
C VAL A 87 30.24 19.80 -8.57
N PRO A 88 30.48 19.73 -9.89
CA PRO A 88 29.50 19.24 -10.85
C PRO A 88 28.94 17.87 -10.46
N ALA A 89 27.75 17.58 -10.97
CA ALA A 89 27.15 16.25 -10.96
C ALA A 89 28.16 15.18 -11.42
N CYS A 90 28.05 13.94 -10.92
CA CYS A 90 28.92 12.87 -11.40
C CYS A 90 28.78 12.71 -12.93
N SER A 91 29.88 12.41 -13.61
CA SER A 91 30.01 12.34 -15.07
C SER A 91 29.64 13.62 -15.83
N ALA A 92 29.47 14.77 -15.16
CA ALA A 92 29.22 16.02 -15.87
C ALA A 92 30.46 16.50 -16.64
N ASP A 93 30.22 16.95 -17.86
CA ASP A 93 31.24 17.56 -18.71
C ASP A 93 31.83 18.83 -18.05
N PRO A 94 33.13 19.11 -18.26
CA PRO A 94 33.74 20.33 -17.76
C PRO A 94 33.07 21.56 -18.39
N ARG A 95 32.77 22.57 -17.57
CA ARG A 95 32.20 23.85 -18.00
C ARG A 95 33.19 24.98 -17.74
N PRO A 96 34.21 25.15 -18.61
CA PRO A 96 35.24 26.18 -18.44
C PRO A 96 34.67 27.60 -18.51
N ASP A 97 33.52 27.79 -19.16
CA ASP A 97 32.74 29.04 -19.20
C ASP A 97 32.23 29.48 -17.82
N LEU A 98 32.00 28.52 -16.92
CA LEU A 98 31.54 28.75 -15.55
C LEU A 98 32.64 28.48 -14.50
N GLY A 99 33.86 28.15 -14.94
CA GLY A 99 34.97 27.76 -14.06
C GLY A 99 34.73 26.43 -13.32
N LEU A 100 33.85 25.57 -13.83
CA LEU A 100 33.54 24.28 -13.21
C LEU A 100 34.39 23.16 -13.85
N PRO A 101 35.09 22.34 -13.05
CA PRO A 101 35.83 21.19 -13.55
C PRO A 101 34.87 20.11 -14.08
N ALA A 102 35.40 19.00 -14.60
CA ALA A 102 34.58 17.82 -14.88
C ALA A 102 34.16 17.14 -13.55
N GLY A 103 32.98 16.50 -13.56
CA GLY A 103 32.56 15.64 -12.46
C GLY A 103 33.40 14.36 -12.37
N LEU A 104 33.46 13.75 -11.18
CA LEU A 104 33.96 12.39 -11.04
C LEU A 104 33.01 11.41 -11.75
N ALA A 105 33.51 10.31 -12.30
CA ALA A 105 32.65 9.33 -12.97
C ALA A 105 31.61 8.76 -12.01
N CYS A 106 30.34 8.68 -12.44
CA CYS A 106 29.30 7.98 -11.69
C CYS A 106 29.60 6.48 -11.58
N THR A 107 28.94 5.82 -10.63
CA THR A 107 29.00 4.37 -10.50
C THR A 107 28.47 3.67 -11.73
N LEU A 108 29.24 2.70 -12.22
CA LEU A 108 28.87 1.93 -13.41
C LEU A 108 27.62 1.10 -13.11
N ALA A 109 26.76 0.90 -14.11
CA ALA A 109 25.53 0.11 -13.98
C ALA A 109 25.76 -1.30 -13.38
N ALA A 110 26.92 -1.92 -13.64
CA ALA A 110 27.28 -3.23 -13.12
C ALA A 110 27.68 -3.24 -11.64
N ASN A 111 27.95 -2.06 -11.07
CA ASN A 111 28.42 -1.87 -9.70
C ASN A 111 27.36 -1.17 -8.82
N LEU A 112 26.13 -0.96 -9.32
CA LEU A 112 25.05 -0.40 -8.51
C LEU A 112 24.73 -1.34 -7.34
N GLY A 113 24.60 -0.75 -6.16
CA GLY A 113 24.43 -1.46 -4.90
C GLY A 113 25.33 -0.86 -3.82
N PRO A 114 25.25 -1.41 -2.60
CA PRO A 114 26.04 -0.91 -1.48
C PRO A 114 27.55 -0.93 -1.76
N ASP A 115 28.23 0.16 -1.41
CA ASP A 115 29.67 0.25 -1.49
C ASP A 115 30.38 -0.66 -0.47
N ALA A 116 31.68 -0.91 -0.70
CA ALA A 116 32.47 -1.75 0.18
C ALA A 116 32.53 -1.21 1.62
N GLY A 117 32.01 -1.99 2.56
CA GLY A 117 31.96 -1.63 3.99
C GLY A 117 30.70 -0.89 4.39
N GLU A 118 29.78 -0.64 3.46
CA GLU A 118 28.48 -0.10 3.77
C GLU A 118 27.51 -1.16 4.25
N ASN A 119 26.63 -0.71 5.12
CA ASN A 119 25.51 -1.48 5.62
C ASN A 119 24.26 -0.61 5.55
N ARG A 120 23.11 -1.20 5.86
CA ARG A 120 21.81 -0.55 5.76
C ARG A 120 21.72 0.85 6.37
N ASN A 121 22.41 1.11 7.48
CA ASN A 121 22.37 2.40 8.19
C ASN A 121 23.38 3.40 7.64
N ASN A 122 24.34 2.94 6.85
CA ASN A 122 25.41 3.75 6.28
C ASN A 122 25.13 4.14 4.82
N PHE A 123 24.06 3.63 4.21
CA PHE A 123 23.64 4.00 2.86
C PHE A 123 23.53 5.51 2.72
N ASN A 124 24.28 6.05 1.78
CA ASN A 124 24.55 7.47 1.62
C ASN A 124 24.10 8.02 0.25
N ASP A 125 23.88 7.15 -0.72
CA ASP A 125 23.37 7.50 -2.05
C ASP A 125 22.16 6.65 -2.48
N VAL A 126 21.73 6.81 -3.73
CA VAL A 126 20.52 6.18 -4.27
C VAL A 126 20.76 4.72 -4.63
N ASP A 127 21.92 4.37 -5.17
CA ASP A 127 22.19 3.02 -5.67
C ASP A 127 22.52 2.02 -4.60
N ASP A 128 22.86 2.46 -3.39
CA ASP A 128 22.94 1.60 -2.20
C ASP A 128 21.66 0.76 -1.94
N TYR A 129 20.51 1.25 -2.40
CA TYR A 129 19.23 0.56 -2.23
C TYR A 129 18.98 -0.53 -3.27
N HIS A 130 19.82 -0.62 -4.31
CA HIS A 130 19.75 -1.68 -5.31
C HIS A 130 19.95 -3.04 -4.64
N GLY A 131 19.00 -3.96 -4.85
CA GLY A 131 19.05 -5.30 -4.27
C GLY A 131 18.50 -5.38 -2.85
N LEU A 132 17.86 -4.33 -2.31
CA LEU A 132 17.10 -4.47 -1.07
C LEU A 132 15.92 -5.44 -1.26
N THR A 133 15.76 -6.36 -0.31
CA THR A 133 14.71 -7.38 -0.32
C THR A 133 14.01 -7.48 1.03
N GLN A 134 13.01 -8.35 1.16
CA GLN A 134 12.38 -8.58 2.46
C GLN A 134 13.34 -9.11 3.54
N ALA A 135 14.48 -9.69 3.14
CA ALA A 135 15.50 -10.17 4.08
C ALA A 135 16.40 -9.05 4.62
N SER A 136 16.37 -7.87 4.01
CA SER A 136 17.18 -6.72 4.43
C SER A 136 16.61 -6.09 5.70
N LEU A 137 17.51 -5.54 6.52
CA LEU A 137 17.15 -4.74 7.70
C LEU A 137 16.41 -3.46 7.30
N MET A 138 15.51 -3.00 8.16
CA MET A 138 14.96 -1.64 8.05
C MET A 138 15.95 -0.60 8.58
N LEU A 139 15.85 0.64 8.09
CA LEU A 139 16.69 1.75 8.57
C LEU A 139 16.60 1.88 10.09
N ASN A 140 17.75 1.95 10.75
CA ASN A 140 17.90 2.08 12.21
C ASN A 140 17.14 1.01 13.00
N SER A 141 16.97 -0.18 12.44
CA SER A 141 16.27 -1.30 13.06
C SER A 141 17.13 -2.55 13.11
N VAL A 142 16.81 -3.42 14.07
CA VAL A 142 17.33 -4.80 14.15
C VAL A 142 16.42 -5.79 13.42
N ASN A 143 15.23 -5.36 13.01
CA ASN A 143 14.24 -6.17 12.32
C ASN A 143 14.36 -6.00 10.80
N THR A 144 14.02 -7.07 10.07
CA THR A 144 13.96 -7.06 8.60
C THR A 144 12.58 -6.64 8.11
N TYR A 145 12.49 -6.22 6.86
CA TYR A 145 11.20 -5.94 6.22
C TYR A 145 10.26 -7.15 6.30
N GLY A 146 10.77 -8.38 6.14
CA GLY A 146 9.97 -9.61 6.21
C GLY A 146 9.44 -9.94 7.61
N SER A 147 10.11 -9.46 8.67
CA SER A 147 9.57 -9.59 10.04
C SER A 147 8.45 -8.60 10.35
N GLU A 148 8.53 -7.37 9.83
CA GLU A 148 7.50 -6.34 10.04
C GLU A 148 6.33 -6.46 9.05
N TYR A 149 6.60 -6.94 7.84
CA TYR A 149 5.63 -7.18 6.76
C TYR A 149 5.58 -8.68 6.40
N PRO A 150 5.01 -9.53 7.27
CA PRO A 150 4.97 -10.96 7.03
C PRO A 150 4.18 -11.30 5.77
N ASN A 151 4.69 -12.25 4.98
CA ASN A 151 4.14 -12.71 3.70
C ASN A 151 4.15 -11.67 2.57
N TYR A 152 4.76 -10.50 2.77
CA TYR A 152 5.08 -9.59 1.68
C TYR A 152 6.45 -9.93 1.10
N GLN A 153 6.59 -9.78 -0.22
CA GLN A 153 7.89 -9.82 -0.87
C GLN A 153 8.24 -8.40 -1.32
N LEU A 154 9.50 -8.03 -1.15
CA LEU A 154 10.05 -6.73 -1.51
C LEU A 154 11.24 -6.95 -2.43
N ASN A 155 11.32 -6.16 -3.49
CA ASN A 155 12.50 -6.07 -4.33
C ASN A 155 12.70 -4.62 -4.78
N VAL A 156 13.85 -4.04 -4.47
CA VAL A 156 14.25 -2.70 -4.93
C VAL A 156 15.33 -2.85 -5.98
N THR A 157 15.12 -2.22 -7.13
CA THR A 157 16.09 -2.21 -8.23
C THR A 157 16.31 -0.78 -8.67
N VAL A 158 17.58 -0.36 -8.67
CA VAL A 158 18.02 0.91 -9.27
C VAL A 158 18.71 0.61 -10.59
N THR A 159 18.37 1.35 -11.65
CA THR A 159 18.96 1.21 -12.99
C THR A 159 19.14 2.56 -13.65
N TYR A 160 20.05 2.64 -14.62
CA TYR A 160 20.09 3.75 -15.57
C TYR A 160 19.15 3.47 -16.75
N PRO A 161 18.15 4.32 -17.02
CA PRO A 161 17.33 4.22 -18.23
C PRO A 161 18.16 4.44 -19.51
N ASP A 162 19.20 5.26 -19.42
CA ASP A 162 20.21 5.48 -20.46
C ASP A 162 21.60 5.22 -19.87
N ILE A 163 22.27 4.18 -20.35
CA ILE A 163 23.61 3.80 -19.88
C ILE A 163 24.73 4.69 -20.45
N VAL A 164 24.43 5.49 -21.48
CA VAL A 164 25.38 6.44 -22.07
C VAL A 164 25.31 7.75 -21.29
N ASN A 165 24.09 8.25 -21.05
CA ASN A 165 23.86 9.46 -20.26
C ASN A 165 23.29 9.10 -18.88
N MET A 166 24.19 8.90 -17.93
CA MET A 166 23.89 8.51 -16.55
C MET A 166 23.33 9.68 -15.70
N ASP A 167 22.55 10.56 -16.30
CA ASP A 167 21.92 11.73 -15.66
C ASP A 167 20.68 11.37 -14.83
N THR A 168 20.12 10.17 -15.04
CA THR A 168 18.92 9.71 -14.33
C THR A 168 19.04 8.27 -13.85
N LYS A 169 18.53 8.01 -12.64
CA LYS A 169 18.35 6.67 -12.07
C LYS A 169 16.85 6.38 -11.98
N LEU A 170 16.41 5.24 -12.50
CA LEU A 170 15.08 4.67 -12.27
C LEU A 170 15.14 3.77 -11.04
N ILE A 171 14.37 4.15 -10.02
CA ILE A 171 14.13 3.37 -8.82
C ILE A 171 12.81 2.63 -9.01
N ARG A 172 12.90 1.30 -9.04
CA ARG A 172 11.76 0.40 -9.11
C ARG A 172 11.63 -0.37 -7.80
N ILE A 173 10.46 -0.27 -7.17
CA ILE A 173 10.12 -1.05 -5.98
C ILE A 173 8.96 -1.97 -6.35
N ASP A 174 9.22 -3.26 -6.36
CA ASP A 174 8.19 -4.28 -6.52
C ASP A 174 7.81 -4.82 -5.14
N VAL A 175 6.52 -4.71 -4.80
CA VAL A 175 5.95 -5.28 -3.57
C VAL A 175 4.91 -6.32 -3.97
N THR A 176 5.14 -7.58 -3.57
CA THR A 176 4.16 -8.66 -3.76
C THR A 176 3.36 -8.83 -2.47
N THR A 177 2.04 -8.72 -2.57
CA THR A 177 1.10 -8.89 -1.44
C THR A 177 0.95 -10.37 -1.05
N PRO A 178 0.39 -10.68 0.13
CA PRO A 178 0.08 -12.05 0.53
C PRO A 178 -0.91 -12.78 -0.40
N SER A 179 -1.69 -12.04 -1.20
CA SER A 179 -2.58 -12.57 -2.24
C SER A 179 -1.86 -12.85 -3.57
N ASN A 180 -0.53 -12.73 -3.61
CA ASN A 180 0.34 -12.85 -4.79
C ASN A 180 0.08 -11.78 -5.87
N GLU A 181 -0.45 -10.61 -5.50
CA GLU A 181 -0.51 -9.45 -6.38
C GLU A 181 0.83 -8.71 -6.32
N ALA A 182 1.54 -8.60 -7.46
CA ALA A 182 2.76 -7.81 -7.57
C ALA A 182 2.43 -6.37 -8.00
N ILE A 183 2.78 -5.40 -7.17
CA ILE A 183 2.53 -3.98 -7.41
C ILE A 183 3.87 -3.26 -7.54
N THR A 184 4.06 -2.59 -8.67
CA THR A 184 5.30 -1.87 -8.99
C THR A 184 5.15 -0.37 -8.77
N TYR A 185 6.08 0.21 -8.02
CA TYR A 185 6.21 1.64 -7.80
C TYR A 185 7.50 2.13 -8.44
N ASN A 186 7.40 3.13 -9.31
CA ASN A 186 8.55 3.71 -10.01
C ASN A 186 8.77 5.15 -9.57
N ALA A 187 10.03 5.53 -9.41
CA ALA A 187 10.46 6.90 -9.24
C ALA A 187 11.70 7.16 -10.10
N ILE A 188 11.83 8.37 -10.63
CA ILE A 188 13.01 8.80 -11.38
C ILE A 188 13.73 9.83 -10.54
N ARG A 189 15.01 9.58 -10.24
CA ARG A 189 15.90 10.55 -9.62
C ARG A 189 16.85 11.09 -10.68
N SER A 190 16.86 12.41 -10.82
CA SER A 190 17.82 13.13 -11.66
C SER A 190 19.12 13.43 -10.89
N ASN A 191 20.23 13.59 -11.60
CA ASN A 191 21.52 14.02 -11.07
C ASN A 191 21.63 15.55 -10.89
N TYR A 192 20.49 16.25 -10.92
CA TYR A 192 20.36 17.71 -10.77
C TYR A 192 19.34 18.06 -9.68
#